data_AF-A0A0C1Q5W0-F1
#
_entry.id   AF-A0A0C1Q5W0-F1
#
_cell.length_a   1.000
_cell.length_b   1.000
_cell.length_c   1.000
_cell.angle_alpha   90.00
_cell.angle_beta   90.00
_cell.angle_gamma   90.00
#
_symmetry.space_group_name_H-M   'P 1'
#
loop_
_entity.id
_entity.type
_entity.pdbx_description
1 polymer ?
#
loop_
_entity_poly.entity_id
_entity_poly.type
_entity_poly.pdbx_seq_one_letter_code
_entity_poly.pdbx_strand_id
1 'polypeptide(L)' 'MDLVSYLTDEISFLTEQMDRAENEKDNAMHFLCDARITEAKRVLEQVNAGKITSLKA' A
#
# COMPACT_ATOMS: atom_id res chain seq x y z
N MET A 1 4.76 14.02 8.31
CA MET A 1 4.45 13.20 7.13
C MET A 1 2.97 13.40 6.85
N ASP A 2 2.60 13.87 5.65
CA ASP A 2 1.19 13.95 5.25
C ASP A 2 0.68 12.57 4.78
N LEU A 3 -0.65 12.47 4.65
CA LEU A 3 -1.31 11.21 4.30
C LEU A 3 -0.88 10.66 2.93
N VAL A 4 -0.59 11.53 1.96
CA VAL A 4 -0.13 11.13 0.63
C VAL A 4 1.26 10.53 0.71
N SER A 5 2.17 11.19 1.42
CA SER A 5 3.53 10.71 1.67
C SER A 5 3.50 9.35 2.38
N TYR A 6 2.66 9.21 3.42
CA TYR A 6 2.50 7.95 4.14
C TYR A 6 2.05 6.80 3.23
N LEU A 7 1.00 7.00 2.43
CA LEU A 7 0.48 5.97 1.54
C LEU A 7 1.47 5.63 0.42
N THR A 8 2.23 6.61 -0.07
CA THR A 8 3.25 6.38 -1.11
C THR A 8 4.39 5.51 -0.57
N ASP A 9 4.88 5.82 0.63
CA ASP A 9 5.94 5.03 1.27
C ASP A 9 5.45 3.62 1.63
N GLU A 10 4.21 3.47 2.09
CA GLU A 10 3.59 2.16 2.36
C GLU A 10 3.50 1.31 1.08
N ILE A 11 3.04 1.89 -0.03
CA ILE A 11 2.98 1.19 -1.33
C ILE A 11 4.37 0.76 -1.78
N SER A 12 5.38 1.64 -1.65
CA SER A 12 6.76 1.33 -2.03
C SER A 12 7.31 0.17 -1.20
N PHE A 13 7.16 0.24 0.13
CA PHE A 13 7.60 -0.81 1.04
C PHE A 13 6.93 -2.15 0.74
N LEU A 14 5.60 -2.17 0.57
CA LEU A 14 4.86 -3.40 0.29
C LEU A 14 5.23 -4.00 -1.07
N THR A 15 5.52 -3.16 -2.08
CA THR A 15 5.99 -3.63 -3.40
C THR A 15 7.33 -4.33 -3.26
N GLU A 16 8.29 -3.76 -2.51
CA GLU A 16 9.57 -4.43 -2.24
C GLU A 16 9.39 -5.76 -1.50
N GLN A 17 8.45 -5.84 -0.55
CA GLN A 17 8.16 -7.09 0.15
C GLN A 17 7.51 -8.14 -0.77
N MET A 18 6.65 -7.70 -1.69
CA MET A 18 6.02 -8.58 -2.69
C MET A 18 7.08 -9.19 -3.62
N ASP A 19 8.01 -8.39 -4.11
CA ASP A 19 9.11 -8.85 -4.98
C ASP A 19 10.02 -9.85 -4.23
N ARG A 20 10.30 -9.61 -2.94
CA ARG A 20 11.03 -10.58 -2.10
C ARG A 20 10.25 -11.88 -1.94
N ALA A 21 8.95 -11.78 -1.65
CA ALA A 21 8.09 -12.95 -1.51
C ALA A 21 8.03 -13.79 -2.80
N GLU A 22 8.02 -13.14 -3.98
CA GLU A 22 8.11 -13.84 -5.26
C GLU A 22 9.44 -14.61 -5.39
N ASN A 23 10.56 -13.97 -5.07
CA ASN A 23 11.89 -14.59 -5.10
C ASN A 23 12.04 -15.76 -4.12
N GLU A 24 11.40 -15.66 -2.95
CA GLU A 24 11.40 -16.69 -1.90
C GLU A 24 10.33 -17.76 -2.12
N LYS A 25 9.47 -17.61 -3.14
CA LYS A 25 8.30 -18.46 -3.41
C LYS A 25 7.30 -18.49 -2.24
N ASP A 26 7.23 -17.41 -1.46
CA ASP A 26 6.23 -17.21 -0.42
C ASP A 26 4.93 -16.64 -1.02
N ASN A 27 4.09 -17.54 -1.52
CA ASN A 27 2.81 -17.17 -2.13
C ASN A 27 1.85 -16.48 -1.15
N ALA A 28 1.94 -16.78 0.14
CA ALA A 28 1.05 -16.19 1.14
C ALA A 28 1.42 -14.71 1.38
N MET A 29 2.71 -14.43 1.53
CA MET A 29 3.20 -13.06 1.69
C MET A 29 2.99 -12.24 0.41
N HIS A 30 3.21 -12.84 -0.77
CA HIS A 30 2.92 -12.18 -2.04
C HIS A 30 1.44 -11.75 -2.12
N PHE A 31 0.51 -12.66 -1.82
CA PHE A 31 -0.93 -12.36 -1.83
C PHE A 31 -1.32 -11.28 -0.81
N LEU A 32 -0.72 -11.32 0.39
CA LEU A 32 -0.96 -10.31 1.42
C LEU A 32 -0.49 -8.92 0.97
N CYS A 33 0.71 -8.82 0.41
CA CYS A 33 1.24 -7.57 -0.12
C CYS A 33 0.37 -7.01 -1.25
N ASP A 34 -0.04 -7.83 -2.22
CA ASP A 34 -0.91 -7.41 -3.32
C ASP A 34 -2.25 -6.84 -2.83
N ALA A 35 -2.89 -7.53 -1.88
CA ALA A 35 -4.13 -7.07 -1.27
C ALA A 35 -3.96 -5.71 -0.59
N ARG A 36 -2.89 -5.53 0.19
CA ARG A 36 -2.60 -4.28 0.91
C ARG A 36 -2.20 -3.13 -0.01
N ILE A 37 -1.41 -3.40 -1.05
CA ILE A 37 -1.08 -2.42 -2.08
C ILE A 37 -2.37 -1.93 -2.77
N THR A 38 -3.28 -2.85 -3.10
CA THR A 38 -4.56 -2.51 -3.72
C THR A 38 -5.41 -1.62 -2.82
N GLU A 39 -5.47 -1.92 -1.52
CA GLU A 39 -6.15 -1.07 -0.53
C GLU A 39 -5.51 0.32 -0.45
N ALA A 40 -4.19 0.41 -0.28
CA ALA A 40 -3.47 1.67 -0.15
C ALA A 40 -3.64 2.57 -1.39
N LYS A 41 -3.58 1.98 -2.61
CA LYS A 41 -3.85 2.70 -3.86
C LYS A 41 -5.26 3.28 -3.91
N ARG A 42 -6.28 2.51 -3.50
CA ARG A 42 -7.66 3.00 -3.42
C ARG A 42 -7.80 4.16 -2.44
N VAL A 43 -7.16 4.09 -1.27
CA VAL A 43 -7.19 5.20 -0.31
C VAL A 43 -6.51 6.43 -0.91
N LEU A 44 -5.33 6.27 -1.53
CA LEU A 44 -4.59 7.36 -2.16
C LEU A 44 -5.40 8.05 -3.25
N GLU A 45 -6.13 7.30 -4.08
CA GLU A 45 -7.07 7.86 -5.06
C GLU A 45 -8.17 8.72 -4.40
N GLN A 46 -8.75 8.25 -3.30
CA GLN A 46 -9.78 9.01 -2.58
C GLN A 46 -9.21 10.26 -1.90
N VAL A 47 -7.97 10.21 -1.42
CA VAL A 47 -7.25 11.35 -0.86
C VAL A 47 -6.98 12.40 -1.94
N ASN A 48 -6.45 11.97 -3.09
CA ASN A 48 -6.20 12.85 -4.23
C ASN A 48 -7.50 13.46 -4.79
N ALA A 49 -8.62 12.74 -4.70
CA ALA A 49 -9.94 13.24 -5.04
C ALA A 49 -10.55 14.21 -3.98
N GLY A 50 -9.85 14.47 -2.88
CA GLY A 50 -10.32 15.32 -1.77
C GLY A 50 -11.44 14.70 -0.94
N LYS A 51 -11.73 13.40 -1.11
CA LYS A 51 -12.81 12.69 -0.41
C LYS A 51 -12.37 12.15 0.95
N ILE A 52 -11.08 11.88 1.12
CA ILE A 52 -10.46 11.52 2.40
C ILE A 52 -9.40 12.57 2.71
N THR A 53 -9.59 13.30 3.81
CA THR A 53 -8.66 14.35 4.25
C THR A 53 -7.90 13.97 5.53
N SER A 54 -8.30 12.87 6.19
CA SER A 54 -7.64 12.33 7.38
C SER A 54 -7.95 10.84 7.54
N LEU A 55 -7.01 10.09 8.10
CA LEU A 55 -7.28 8.77 8.68
C LEU A 55 -7.61 8.97 10.16
N LYS A 56 -8.68 8.33 10.66
CA LYS A 56 -8.92 8.30 12.10
C LYS A 56 -7.95 7.30 12.73
N ALA A 57 -7.21 7.77 13.74
CA ALA A 57 -6.38 6.97 14.62
C ALA A 57 -7.22 6.13 15.59
#